data_AF-A0A6G3XIS9-F1
#
_entry.id   AF-A0A6G3XIS9-F1
#
_cell.length_a   1.000
_cell.length_b   1.000
_cell.length_c   1.000
_cell.angle_alpha   90.00
_cell.angle_beta   90.00
_cell.angle_gamma   90.00
#
_symmetry.space_group_name_H-M   'P 1'
#
loop_
_entity.id
_entity.type
_entity.pdbx_description
1 polymer ?
#
loop_
_entity_poly.entity_id
_entity_poly.type
_entity_poly.pdbx_seq_one_letter_code
_entity_poly.pdbx_strand_id
1 'polypeptide(L)' 'DLDEARKLVQALAGLLDASATEISTFHASPLRDGLKSLQLAFREASLVPDEPGHGPGEKYTGPVYG' A
#
# COMPACT_ATOMS: atom_id res chain seq x y z
N ASP A 1 7.07 5.98 -13.91
CA ASP A 1 8.23 6.30 -13.08
C ASP A 1 8.03 5.63 -11.71
N LEU A 2 9.00 4.84 -11.23
CA LEU A 2 8.90 4.12 -9.97
C LEU A 2 8.87 5.07 -8.77
N ASP A 3 9.51 6.24 -8.86
CA ASP A 3 9.49 7.20 -7.76
C ASP A 3 8.09 7.78 -7.53
N GLU A 4 7.37 8.12 -8.60
CA GLU A 4 5.98 8.57 -8.51
C GLU A 4 5.04 7.45 -8.06
N ALA A 5 5.25 6.22 -8.53
CA ALA A 5 4.46 5.08 -8.07
C ALA A 5 4.64 4.84 -6.55
N ARG A 6 5.88 4.96 -6.03
CA ARG A 6 6.19 4.83 -4.60
C ARG A 6 5.41 5.87 -3.78
N LYS A 7 5.45 7.13 -4.21
CA LYS A 7 4.73 8.23 -3.54
C LYS A 7 3.22 8.01 -3.55
N LEU A 8 2.66 7.56 -4.69
CA LEU A 8 1.23 7.29 -4.81
C LEU A 8 0.77 6.18 -3.86
N VAL A 9 1.47 5.04 -3.84
CA VAL A 9 1.14 3.91 -2.96
C VAL A 9 1.25 4.32 -1.49
N GLN A 10 2.31 5.06 -1.12
CA GLN A 10 2.48 5.60 0.23
C GLN A 10 1.34 6.56 0.63
N ALA A 11 0.95 7.47 -0.25
CA ALA A 11 -0.11 8.43 0.00
C ALA A 11 -1.48 7.74 0.18
N LEU A 12 -1.80 6.76 -0.68
CA LEU A 12 -3.04 6.00 -0.59
C LEU A 12 -3.11 5.18 0.71
N ALA A 13 -2.00 4.55 1.11
CA ALA A 13 -1.92 3.83 2.37
C ALA A 13 -2.17 4.75 3.58
N GLY A 14 -1.56 5.94 3.58
CA GLY A 14 -1.80 6.94 4.63
C GLY A 14 -3.24 7.44 4.66
N LEU A 15 -3.89 7.61 3.50
CA LEU A 15 -5.30 7.99 3.41
C LEU A 15 -6.22 6.91 4.01
N LEU A 16 -5.98 5.63 3.70
CA LEU A 16 -6.79 4.53 4.23
C LEU A 16 -6.61 4.34 5.74
N ASP A 17 -5.39 4.54 6.24
CA ASP A 17 -5.12 4.52 7.68
C ASP A 17 -5.82 5.66 8.41
N ALA A 18 -5.69 6.89 7.90
CA ALA A 18 -6.29 8.08 8.49
C ALA A 18 -7.84 8.06 8.48
N SER A 19 -8.44 7.32 7.55
CA SER A 19 -9.90 7.18 7.42
C SER A 19 -10.48 5.92 8.09
N ALA A 20 -9.64 5.13 8.76
CA ALA A 20 -10.02 3.83 9.31
C ALA A 20 -11.17 3.87 10.32
N THR A 21 -11.37 4.98 11.04
CA THR A 21 -12.47 5.17 12.00
C THR A 21 -13.77 5.65 11.36
N GLU A 22 -13.67 6.26 10.17
CA GLU A 22 -14.79 6.93 9.51
C GLU A 22 -15.46 6.04 8.45
N ILE A 23 -14.68 5.17 7.82
CA ILE A 23 -15.16 4.31 6.74
C ILE A 23 -15.45 2.91 7.30
N SER A 24 -16.68 2.42 7.12
CA SER A 24 -17.04 1.07 7.54
C SER A 24 -16.16 0.03 6.85
N THR A 25 -15.87 -1.08 7.54
CA THR A 25 -15.07 -2.19 7.00
C THR A 25 -15.59 -2.66 5.64
N PHE A 26 -16.90 -2.69 5.43
CA PHE A 26 -17.51 -3.11 4.17
C PHE A 26 -17.05 -2.27 2.97
N HIS A 27 -17.01 -0.94 3.12
CA HIS A 27 -16.54 -0.04 2.06
C HIS A 27 -15.02 0.07 2.00
N ALA A 28 -14.32 -0.14 3.12
CA ALA A 28 -12.87 -0.08 3.18
C ALA A 28 -12.18 -1.32 2.57
N SER A 29 -12.79 -2.52 2.65
CA SER A 29 -12.15 -3.77 2.19
C SER A 29 -11.71 -3.73 0.72
N PRO A 30 -12.56 -3.35 -0.26
CA PRO A 30 -12.12 -3.27 -1.65
C PRO A 30 -10.97 -2.29 -1.89
N LEU A 31 -10.90 -1.21 -1.11
CA LEU A 31 -9.81 -0.23 -1.20
C LEU A 31 -8.51 -0.80 -0.64
N ARG A 32 -8.57 -1.55 0.46
CA ARG A 32 -7.41 -2.25 1.04
C ARG A 32 -6.89 -3.34 0.09
N ASP A 33 -7.78 -4.08 -0.56
CA ASP A 33 -7.42 -5.10 -1.55
C ASP A 33 -6.76 -4.48 -2.80
N GLY A 34 -7.30 -3.35 -3.27
CA GLY A 34 -6.70 -2.56 -4.35
C GLY A 34 -5.31 -2.03 -3.99
N LEU A 35 -5.15 -1.47 -2.79
CA LEU A 35 -3.85 -1.02 -2.28
C LEU A 35 -2.85 -2.18 -2.19
N LYS A 36 -3.26 -3.34 -1.66
CA LYS A 36 -2.40 -4.53 -1.61
C LYS A 36 -1.95 -4.97 -3.01
N SER A 37 -2.84 -4.93 -3.98
CA SER A 37 -2.51 -5.24 -5.39
C SER A 37 -1.47 -4.26 -5.95
N LEU A 38 -1.60 -2.97 -5.66
CA LEU A 38 -0.61 -1.96 -6.06
C LEU A 38 0.74 -2.16 -5.38
N GLN A 39 0.76 -2.52 -4.09
CA GLN A 39 1.99 -2.81 -3.35
C GLN A 39 2.72 -4.03 -3.93
N LEU A 40 2.00 -5.09 -4.26
CA LEU A 40 2.56 -6.28 -4.89
C LEU A 40 3.12 -5.96 -6.28
N ALA A 41 2.37 -5.26 -7.13
CA ALA A 41 2.83 -4.84 -8.45
C ALA A 41 4.08 -3.93 -8.36
N PHE A 42 4.13 -3.02 -7.37
CA PHE A 42 5.30 -2.18 -7.13
C PHE A 42 6.51 -3.03 -6.74
N ARG A 43 6.34 -3.98 -5.81
CA ARG A 43 7.39 -4.91 -5.38
C ARG A 43 7.94 -5.73 -6.55
N GLU A 44 7.08 -6.22 -7.42
CA GLU A 44 7.47 -6.97 -8.63
C GLU A 44 8.22 -6.10 -9.65
N ALA A 45 7.83 -4.84 -9.79
CA ALA A 45 8.46 -3.90 -10.72
C ALA A 45 9.80 -3.33 -10.19
N SER A 46 10.05 -3.38 -8.88
CA SER A 46 11.27 -2.84 -8.28
C SER A 46 12.47 -3.76 -8.52
N LEU A 47 13.54 -3.22 -9.11
CA LEU A 47 14.81 -3.93 -9.30
C LEU A 47 15.57 -4.17 -7.98
N VAL A 48 15.31 -3.35 -6.98
CA VAL A 48 15.86 -3.46 -5.62
C VAL A 48 14.66 -3.53 -4.68
N PRO A 49 14.28 -4.72 -4.21
CA PRO A 49 13.17 -4.86 -3.27
C PRO A 49 13.48 -4.16 -1.95
N ASP A 50 12.49 -3.48 -1.39
CA ASP A 50 12.57 -3.00 -0.01
C ASP A 50 12.49 -4.20 0.96
N GLU A 51 13.13 -4.06 2.13
CA GLU A 51 12.95 -5.01 3.23
C GLU A 51 11.47 -5.10 3.64
N PRO A 52 10.98 -6.27 4.11
CA PRO A 52 9.60 -6.39 4.58
C PRO A 52 9.26 -5.36 5.67
N GLY A 53 8.16 -4.62 5.49
CA GLY A 53 7.74 -3.52 6.36
C GLY A 53 8.27 -2.14 5.93
N HIS A 54 9.18 -2.09 4.94
CA HIS A 54 9.79 -0.86 4.43
C HIS A 54 9.35 -0.52 2.99
N GLY A 55 8.54 -1.36 2.37
CA GLY A 55 7.91 -1.07 1.09
C GLY A 55 6.93 0.11 1.18
N PRO A 56 6.57 0.72 0.03
CA PRO A 56 5.62 1.82 0.03
C PRO A 56 4.28 1.41 0.65
N GLY A 57 3.81 2.22 1.60
CA GLY A 57 2.57 2.00 2.33
C GLY A 57 2.65 0.95 3.44
N GLU A 58 3.71 0.13 3.52
CA GLU A 58 3.81 -0.97 4.50
C GLU A 58 3.89 -0.49 5.95
N LYS A 59 4.31 0.77 6.17
CA LYS A 59 4.19 1.43 7.48
C LYS A 59 2.74 1.38 8.03
N TYR A 60 1.75 1.47 7.15
CA TYR A 60 0.32 1.52 7.51
C TYR A 60 -0.37 0.18 7.34
N THR A 61 0.03 -0.62 6.34
CA THR A 61 -0.63 -1.88 6.00
C THR A 61 0.04 -3.12 6.58
N GLY A 62 1.26 -2.99 7.09
CA GLY A 62 2.17 -4.10 7.34
C GLY A 62 2.80 -4.64 6.04
N PRO A 63 3.72 -5.63 6.17
CA PRO A 63 4.40 -6.24 5.03
C PRO A 63 3.44 -6.94 4.07
N VAL A 64 3.66 -6.80 2.76
CA VAL A 64 2.96 -7.59 1.75
C VAL A 64 3.79 -8.80 1.33
N TYR A 65 3.14 -9.97 1.38
CA TYR A 65 3.69 -11.22 0.86
C TYR A 65 2.92 -11.59 -0.41
N GLY A 66 3.66 -11.92 -1.46
CA GLY A 66 3.13 -12.49 -2.71
C GLY A 66 2.84 -13.97 -2.56
#